data_AF-A0AAJ3NJS1-F1
#
_entry.id   AF-A0AAJ3NJS1-F1
#
_cell.length_a   1.000
_cell.length_b   1.000
_cell.length_c   1.000
_cell.angle_alpha   90.00
_cell.angle_beta   90.00
_cell.angle_gamma   90.00
#
_symmetry.space_group_name_H-M   'P 1'
#
loop_
_entity.id
_entity.type
_entity.pdbx_description
1 polymer ?
#
loop_
_entity_poly.entity_id
_entity_poly.type
_entity_poly.pdbx_seq_one_letter_code
_entity_poly.pdbx_strand_id
1 'polypeptide(L)'
;MSRLSSSLRAGALFLALGVAATALPSTARADSTEDFPIPRRMINTDCDAEQILAATRDTSPVYYQRYMIDFNNHPNVQQATIDKAHWFYSLSAADRRNYSENFYPPLGSGGDPLWFAWPNHMKIFFNNKGVVAKSTDVCDQYPKGDMSVWNWS
;
A
#
# COMPACT_ATOMS: atom_id res chain seq x y z
N MET A 1 58.55 -4.64 28.31
CA MET A 1 57.41 -5.13 27.49
C MET A 1 56.14 -4.95 28.30
N SER A 2 55.30 -3.97 27.94
CA SER A 2 54.11 -3.58 28.73
C SER A 2 52.98 -4.62 28.59
N ARG A 3 52.55 -5.22 29.70
CA ARG A 3 51.43 -6.16 29.73
C ARG A 3 50.13 -5.36 29.89
N LEU A 4 49.47 -5.03 28.79
CA LEU A 4 48.08 -4.56 28.86
C LEU A 4 47.20 -5.67 29.45
N SER A 5 46.41 -5.33 30.46
CA SER A 5 45.50 -6.23 31.16
C SER A 5 44.42 -6.79 30.21
N SER A 6 43.97 -8.02 30.46
CA SER A 6 42.92 -8.68 29.68
C SER A 6 41.62 -7.87 29.61
N SER A 7 41.35 -7.05 30.62
CA SER A 7 40.22 -6.12 30.68
C SER A 7 40.33 -4.96 29.70
N LEU A 8 41.52 -4.43 29.41
CA LEU A 8 41.72 -3.43 28.35
C LEU A 8 41.50 -4.01 26.95
N ARG A 9 41.88 -5.28 26.74
CA ARG A 9 41.69 -5.97 25.45
C ARG A 9 40.21 -6.26 25.17
N ALA A 10 39.46 -6.64 26.20
CA ALA A 10 38.01 -6.86 26.10
C ALA A 10 37.27 -5.55 25.79
N GLY A 11 37.61 -4.44 26.46
CA GLY A 11 37.00 -3.13 26.20
C GLY A 11 37.21 -2.63 24.77
N ALA A 12 38.42 -2.84 24.21
CA ALA A 12 38.72 -2.46 22.83
C ALA A 12 37.92 -3.26 21.79
N LEU A 13 37.65 -4.54 22.03
CA LEU A 13 36.82 -5.39 21.16
C LEU A 13 35.36 -4.95 21.15
N PHE A 14 34.79 -4.59 22.31
CA PHE A 14 33.42 -4.09 22.40
C PHE A 14 33.24 -2.72 21.74
N LEU A 15 34.23 -1.82 21.85
CA LEU A 15 34.22 -0.54 21.13
C LEU A 15 34.34 -0.73 19.61
N ALA A 16 35.17 -1.67 19.14
CA ALA A 16 35.30 -1.95 17.70
C ALA A 16 34.03 -2.54 17.08
N LEU A 17 33.29 -3.40 17.81
CA LEU A 17 32.01 -3.95 17.38
C LEU A 17 30.88 -2.91 17.38
N GLY A 18 30.87 -1.98 18.35
CA GLY A 18 29.89 -0.90 18.40
C GLY A 18 30.02 0.12 17.26
N VAL A 19 31.25 0.38 16.79
CA VAL A 19 31.52 1.28 15.66
C VAL A 19 31.16 0.63 14.31
N ALA A 20 31.30 -0.69 14.18
CA ALA A 20 30.93 -1.39 12.94
C ALA A 20 29.42 -1.33 12.64
N ALA A 21 28.57 -1.29 13.68
CA ALA A 21 27.12 -1.20 13.52
C ALA A 21 26.61 0.18 13.04
N THR A 22 27.38 1.25 13.26
CA THR A 22 27.02 2.61 12.79
C THR A 22 27.68 2.98 11.46
N ALA A 23 28.69 2.23 11.02
CA ALA A 23 29.48 2.55 9.83
C ALA A 23 28.86 2.07 8.50
N LEU A 24 27.75 1.33 8.53
CA LEU A 24 27.01 0.95 7.34
C LEU A 24 25.58 1.47 7.43
N PRO A 25 25.34 2.78 7.22
CA PRO A 25 24.02 3.20 6.80
C PRO A 25 23.78 2.52 5.44
N SER A 26 23.09 1.38 5.46
CA SER A 26 22.30 0.97 4.30
C SER A 26 21.46 2.19 3.97
N THR A 27 21.81 2.89 2.90
CA THR A 27 20.96 3.94 2.37
C THR A 27 19.62 3.27 2.10
N ALA A 28 18.64 3.51 2.95
CA ALA A 28 17.27 3.10 2.70
C ALA A 28 16.87 3.89 1.45
N ARG A 29 17.04 3.27 0.28
CA ARG A 29 16.49 3.78 -0.96
C ARG A 29 14.99 3.56 -0.86
N ALA A 30 14.32 4.45 -0.13
CA ALA A 30 12.90 4.69 -0.32
C ALA A 30 12.77 5.35 -1.70
N ASP A 31 12.96 4.55 -2.75
CA ASP A 31 12.75 5.01 -4.11
C ASP A 31 11.24 5.22 -4.27
N SER A 32 10.83 6.46 -3.99
CA SER A 32 9.41 6.82 -3.98
C SER A 32 8.78 6.75 -5.37
N THR A 33 9.58 6.57 -6.43
CA THR A 33 9.13 6.40 -7.81
C THR A 33 8.27 5.15 -7.97
N GLU A 34 8.61 4.06 -7.28
CA GLU A 34 7.87 2.79 -7.35
C GLU A 34 6.49 2.83 -6.67
N ASP A 35 6.27 3.83 -5.81
CA ASP A 35 5.05 3.99 -5.04
C ASP A 35 4.12 5.09 -5.60
N PHE A 36 4.39 5.58 -6.81
CA PHE A 36 3.59 6.59 -7.49
C PHE A 36 3.30 6.18 -8.94
N PRO A 37 2.10 6.50 -9.49
CA PRO A 37 0.89 6.95 -8.81
C PRO A 37 0.23 5.92 -7.89
N ILE A 38 0.38 4.62 -8.19
CA ILE A 38 -0.16 3.52 -7.37
C ILE A 38 0.98 2.91 -6.54
N PRO A 39 0.81 2.70 -5.22
CA PRO A 39 1.82 2.10 -4.36
C PRO A 39 2.26 0.71 -4.84
N ARG A 40 3.56 0.40 -4.78
CA ARG A 40 4.12 -0.89 -5.25
C ARG A 40 3.46 -2.11 -4.59
N ARG A 41 2.99 -1.93 -3.35
CA ARG A 41 2.32 -2.97 -2.57
C ARG A 41 0.97 -3.35 -3.18
N MET A 42 0.24 -2.41 -3.78
CA MET A 42 -0.99 -2.72 -4.52
C MET A 42 -0.71 -3.31 -5.90
N ILE A 43 0.43 -2.97 -6.50
CA ILE A 43 0.88 -3.59 -7.75
C ILE A 43 1.18 -5.09 -7.51
N ASN A 44 1.90 -5.42 -6.45
CA ASN A 44 2.46 -6.75 -6.23
C ASN A 44 1.65 -7.66 -5.29
N THR A 45 0.55 -7.19 -4.70
CA THR A 45 -0.23 -8.01 -3.78
C THR A 45 -1.03 -9.09 -4.52
N ASP A 46 -1.13 -10.27 -3.90
CA ASP A 46 -1.99 -11.39 -4.32
C ASP A 46 -3.37 -11.37 -3.65
N CYS A 47 -3.62 -10.36 -2.80
CA CYS A 47 -4.91 -10.11 -2.18
C CYS A 47 -5.89 -9.47 -3.17
N ASP A 48 -7.17 -9.80 -3.03
CA ASP A 48 -8.24 -9.15 -3.79
C ASP A 48 -8.72 -7.84 -3.12
N ALA A 49 -9.67 -7.17 -3.77
CA ALA A 49 -10.21 -5.90 -3.29
C ALA A 49 -10.84 -6.06 -1.90
N GLU A 50 -11.60 -7.12 -1.69
CA GLU A 50 -12.35 -7.39 -0.46
C GLU A 50 -11.40 -7.67 0.70
N GLN A 51 -10.35 -8.46 0.49
CA GLN A 51 -9.31 -8.71 1.48
C GLN A 51 -8.60 -7.42 1.90
N ILE A 52 -8.25 -6.57 0.94
CA ILE A 52 -7.64 -5.27 1.23
C ILE A 52 -8.60 -4.36 1.98
N LEU A 53 -9.88 -4.34 1.61
CA LEU A 53 -10.88 -3.50 2.24
C LEU A 53 -11.18 -3.96 3.68
N ALA A 54 -11.29 -5.28 3.91
CA ALA A 54 -11.43 -5.90 5.23
C ALA A 54 -10.22 -5.60 6.12
N ALA A 55 -9.00 -5.80 5.61
CA ALA A 55 -7.79 -5.46 6.34
C ALA A 55 -7.70 -3.96 6.66
N THR A 56 -8.19 -3.10 5.76
CA THR A 56 -8.23 -1.66 5.99
C THR A 56 -9.27 -1.27 7.05
N ARG A 57 -10.42 -1.94 7.09
CA ARG A 57 -11.44 -1.79 8.14
C ARG A 57 -10.84 -2.00 9.53
N ASP A 58 -10.03 -3.03 9.69
CA ASP A 58 -9.53 -3.42 11.02
C ASP A 58 -8.23 -2.68 11.40
N THR A 59 -7.31 -2.45 10.45
CA THR A 59 -6.02 -1.80 10.73
C THR A 59 -6.04 -0.27 10.65
N SER A 60 -7.01 0.29 9.91
CA SER A 60 -7.15 1.72 9.63
C SER A 60 -8.63 2.16 9.60
N PRO A 61 -9.41 1.90 10.67
CA PRO A 61 -10.87 2.03 10.67
C PRO A 61 -11.37 3.42 10.28
N VAL A 62 -10.67 4.49 10.69
CA VAL A 62 -11.05 5.88 10.32
C VAL A 62 -10.97 6.10 8.80
N TYR A 63 -10.01 5.50 8.10
CA TYR A 63 -9.90 5.63 6.65
C TYR A 63 -10.96 4.80 5.93
N TYR A 64 -11.19 3.57 6.40
CA TYR A 64 -12.27 2.73 5.89
C TYR A 64 -13.63 3.41 6.04
N GLN A 65 -13.98 3.89 7.25
CA GLN A 65 -15.26 4.57 7.51
C GLN A 65 -15.45 5.79 6.60
N ARG A 66 -14.43 6.65 6.47
CA ARG A 66 -14.50 7.82 5.59
C ARG A 66 -14.68 7.44 4.13
N TYR A 67 -14.02 6.37 3.68
CA TYR A 67 -14.20 5.87 2.32
C TYR A 67 -15.60 5.30 2.11
N MET A 68 -16.12 4.50 3.04
CA MET A 68 -17.45 3.91 2.93
C MET A 68 -18.57 4.96 3.00
N ILE A 69 -18.40 6.01 3.81
CA ILE A 69 -19.31 7.17 3.79
C ILE A 69 -19.29 7.85 2.41
N ASP A 70 -18.11 8.07 1.83
CA ASP A 70 -17.99 8.66 0.48
C ASP A 70 -18.59 7.73 -0.59
N PHE A 71 -18.31 6.43 -0.53
CA PHE A 71 -18.89 5.40 -1.40
C PHE A 71 -20.42 5.37 -1.33
N ASN A 72 -21.01 5.50 -0.14
CA ASN A 72 -22.45 5.56 0.06
C ASN A 72 -23.10 6.85 -0.44
N ASN A 73 -22.34 7.95 -0.51
CA ASN A 73 -22.80 9.20 -1.10
C ASN A 73 -22.79 9.18 -2.65
N HIS A 74 -22.27 8.12 -3.27
CA HIS A 74 -22.20 7.94 -4.72
C HIS A 74 -22.94 6.69 -5.22
N PRO A 75 -24.23 6.50 -4.87
CA PRO A 75 -24.98 5.27 -5.18
C PRO A 75 -25.05 4.97 -6.69
N ASN A 76 -24.99 6.00 -7.54
CA ASN A 76 -25.04 5.87 -9.00
C ASN A 76 -23.79 5.21 -9.61
N VAL A 77 -22.68 5.10 -8.88
CA VAL A 77 -21.41 4.54 -9.39
C VAL A 77 -20.78 3.48 -8.47
N GLN A 78 -21.53 2.99 -7.49
CA GLN A 78 -21.04 1.95 -6.57
C GLN A 78 -20.63 0.67 -7.30
N GLN A 79 -21.52 0.14 -8.16
CA GLN A 79 -21.22 -1.08 -8.91
C GLN A 79 -20.01 -0.89 -9.83
N ALA A 80 -19.95 0.25 -10.54
CA ALA A 80 -18.81 0.58 -11.39
C ALA A 80 -17.48 0.66 -10.60
N THR A 81 -17.54 1.12 -9.34
CA THR A 81 -16.36 1.16 -8.45
C THR A 81 -15.92 -0.24 -8.02
N ILE A 82 -16.87 -1.10 -7.65
CA ILE A 82 -16.59 -2.50 -7.31
C ILE A 82 -15.98 -3.20 -8.53
N ASP A 83 -16.61 -3.08 -9.70
CA ASP A 83 -16.14 -3.68 -10.95
C ASP A 83 -14.74 -3.18 -11.32
N LYS A 84 -14.47 -1.89 -11.10
CA LYS A 84 -13.14 -1.28 -11.31
C LYS A 84 -12.08 -1.89 -10.37
N ALA A 85 -12.42 -2.07 -9.09
CA ALA A 85 -11.53 -2.68 -8.13
C ALA A 85 -11.25 -4.15 -8.50
N HIS A 86 -12.29 -4.93 -8.81
CA HIS A 86 -12.14 -6.32 -9.28
C HIS A 86 -11.31 -6.41 -10.55
N TRP A 87 -11.55 -5.56 -11.53
CA TRP A 87 -10.75 -5.46 -12.75
C TRP A 87 -9.28 -5.20 -12.41
N PHE A 88 -8.98 -4.18 -11.59
CA PHE A 88 -7.60 -3.85 -11.22
C PHE A 88 -6.89 -5.03 -10.52
N TYR A 89 -7.55 -5.70 -9.58
CA TYR A 89 -6.97 -6.85 -8.89
C TYR A 89 -6.98 -8.14 -9.73
N SER A 90 -7.69 -8.19 -10.86
CA SER A 90 -7.58 -9.31 -11.82
C SER A 90 -6.33 -9.23 -12.72
N LEU A 91 -5.75 -8.04 -12.86
CA LEU A 91 -4.56 -7.80 -13.69
C LEU A 91 -3.30 -8.44 -13.10
N SER A 92 -2.36 -8.80 -13.98
CA SER A 92 -1.00 -9.17 -13.56
C SER A 92 -0.29 -7.98 -12.91
N ALA A 93 0.76 -8.23 -12.10
CA ALA A 93 1.56 -7.14 -11.52
C ALA A 93 2.17 -6.23 -12.62
N ALA A 94 2.58 -6.80 -13.75
CA ALA A 94 3.08 -6.02 -14.89
C ALA A 94 2.00 -5.12 -15.50
N ASP A 95 0.78 -5.63 -15.67
CA ASP A 95 -0.33 -4.86 -16.21
C ASP A 95 -0.81 -3.78 -15.23
N ARG A 96 -0.83 -4.06 -13.93
CA ARG A 96 -1.08 -3.05 -12.89
C ARG A 96 -0.02 -1.96 -12.91
N ARG A 97 1.26 -2.32 -13.10
CA ARG A 97 2.35 -1.35 -13.22
C ARG A 97 2.17 -0.47 -14.45
N ASN A 98 1.89 -1.08 -15.61
CA ASN A 98 1.59 -0.34 -16.84
C ASN A 98 0.37 0.59 -16.67
N TYR A 99 -0.69 0.14 -15.98
CA TYR A 99 -1.83 0.99 -15.64
C TYR A 99 -1.43 2.17 -14.74
N SER A 100 -0.59 1.92 -13.73
CA SER A 100 -0.07 2.98 -12.86
C SER A 100 0.75 4.02 -13.64
N GLU A 101 1.59 3.59 -14.58
CA GLU A 101 2.40 4.49 -15.41
C GLU A 101 1.55 5.35 -16.35
N ASN A 102 0.39 4.85 -16.75
CA ASN A 102 -0.57 5.52 -17.64
C ASN A 102 -1.82 6.02 -16.90
N PHE A 103 -1.74 6.16 -15.57
CA PHE A 103 -2.90 6.42 -14.70
C PHE A 103 -3.61 7.74 -15.00
N TYR A 104 -2.86 8.75 -15.43
CA TYR A 104 -3.37 10.04 -15.88
C TYR A 104 -3.32 10.06 -17.41
N PRO A 105 -4.40 9.66 -18.10
CA PRO A 105 -4.39 9.64 -19.54
C PRO A 105 -4.31 11.09 -20.07
N PRO A 106 -3.73 11.32 -21.27
CA PRO A 106 -3.56 12.67 -21.80
C PRO A 106 -4.86 13.47 -21.84
N LEU A 107 -4.79 14.78 -21.63
CA LEU A 107 -5.96 15.67 -21.70
C LEU A 107 -6.68 15.48 -23.05
N GLY A 108 -7.97 15.14 -23.02
CA GLY A 108 -8.79 14.91 -24.23
C GLY A 108 -8.85 13.46 -24.73
N SER A 109 -8.21 12.51 -24.06
CA SER A 109 -8.23 11.07 -24.41
C SER A 109 -9.52 10.33 -24.05
N GLY A 110 -10.51 11.01 -23.45
CA GLY A 110 -11.70 10.34 -22.91
C GLY A 110 -11.37 9.44 -21.73
N GLY A 111 -10.71 10.01 -20.70
CA GLY A 111 -10.32 9.31 -19.48
C GLY A 111 -11.50 8.59 -18.80
N ASP A 112 -11.20 7.72 -17.82
CA ASP A 112 -12.21 6.89 -17.14
C ASP A 112 -13.44 7.72 -16.73
N PRO A 113 -14.65 7.43 -17.24
CA PRO A 113 -15.86 8.11 -16.83
C PRO A 113 -16.06 8.10 -15.31
N LEU A 114 -15.57 7.06 -14.63
CA LEU A 114 -15.62 6.94 -13.17
C LEU A 114 -14.73 7.98 -12.47
N TRP A 115 -13.61 8.39 -13.06
CA TRP A 115 -12.79 9.50 -12.53
C TRP A 115 -13.56 10.82 -12.52
N PHE A 116 -14.39 11.06 -13.53
CA PHE A 116 -15.21 12.27 -13.60
C PHE A 116 -16.41 12.21 -12.66
N ALA A 117 -17.03 11.04 -12.51
CA ALA A 117 -18.20 10.86 -11.65
C ALA A 117 -17.83 10.83 -10.15
N TRP A 118 -16.70 10.20 -9.79
CA TRP A 118 -16.21 10.13 -8.43
C TRP A 118 -14.67 10.02 -8.39
N PRO A 119 -13.94 11.14 -8.28
CA PRO A 119 -12.47 11.12 -8.28
C PRO A 119 -11.82 10.35 -7.11
N ASN A 120 -12.55 10.05 -6.03
CA ASN A 120 -11.99 9.31 -4.88
C ASN A 120 -12.30 7.80 -4.92
N HIS A 121 -12.90 7.27 -6.00
CA HIS A 121 -13.39 5.89 -6.06
C HIS A 121 -12.34 4.81 -5.73
N MET A 122 -11.05 5.02 -6.06
CA MET A 122 -9.97 4.09 -5.68
C MET A 122 -9.09 4.58 -4.51
N LYS A 123 -9.48 5.65 -3.82
CA LYS A 123 -8.61 6.35 -2.86
C LYS A 123 -8.14 5.50 -1.70
N ILE A 124 -9.00 4.60 -1.21
CA ILE A 124 -8.67 3.69 -0.10
C ILE A 124 -7.54 2.73 -0.49
N PHE A 125 -7.46 2.37 -1.77
CA PHE A 125 -6.44 1.48 -2.31
C PHE A 125 -5.15 2.21 -2.69
N PHE A 126 -5.22 3.42 -3.26
CA PHE A 126 -4.05 4.01 -3.93
C PHE A 126 -3.39 5.19 -3.18
N ASN A 127 -4.11 5.98 -2.39
CA ASN A 127 -3.58 7.30 -2.02
C ASN A 127 -2.78 7.35 -0.71
N ASN A 128 -2.97 6.41 0.22
CA ASN A 128 -2.31 6.46 1.53
C ASN A 128 -1.36 5.28 1.72
N LYS A 129 -0.06 5.51 1.52
CA LYS A 129 1.00 4.49 1.65
C LYS A 129 1.00 3.79 3.02
N GLY A 130 0.66 4.49 4.09
CA GLY A 130 0.60 3.92 5.43
C GLY A 130 -0.60 2.98 5.62
N VAL A 131 -1.76 3.35 5.07
CA VAL A 131 -2.95 2.47 5.04
C VAL A 131 -2.67 1.24 4.19
N VAL A 132 -2.11 1.45 2.99
CA VAL A 132 -1.73 0.37 2.08
C VAL A 132 -0.73 -0.59 2.70
N ALA A 133 0.29 -0.09 3.39
CA ALA A 133 1.26 -0.94 4.06
C ALA A 133 0.58 -1.81 5.11
N LYS A 134 -0.21 -1.20 6.02
CA LYS A 134 -0.92 -1.93 7.07
C LYS A 134 -1.89 -2.97 6.55
N SER A 135 -2.66 -2.65 5.50
CA SER A 135 -3.65 -3.58 4.95
C SER A 135 -2.99 -4.73 4.19
N THR A 136 -1.99 -4.44 3.35
CA THR A 136 -1.28 -5.49 2.59
C THR A 136 -0.44 -6.41 3.47
N ASP A 137 0.00 -5.97 4.65
CA ASP A 137 0.76 -6.81 5.59
C ASP A 137 -0.11 -7.92 6.24
N VAL A 138 -1.45 -7.81 6.21
CA VAL A 138 -2.37 -8.77 6.88
C VAL A 138 -3.55 -9.22 6.02
N CYS A 139 -3.62 -8.83 4.74
CA CYS A 139 -4.81 -9.06 3.91
C CYS A 139 -5.10 -10.54 3.63
N ASP A 140 -4.08 -11.40 3.68
CA ASP A 140 -4.21 -12.85 3.53
C ASP A 140 -4.98 -13.52 4.68
N GLN A 141 -5.16 -12.83 5.81
CA GLN A 141 -5.95 -13.30 6.96
C GLN A 141 -7.47 -13.16 6.74
N TYR A 142 -7.89 -12.48 5.66
CA TYR A 142 -9.29 -12.21 5.37
C TYR A 142 -9.82 -13.12 4.24
N PRO A 143 -11.11 -13.46 4.24
CA PRO A 143 -11.71 -14.24 3.16
C PRO A 143 -11.68 -13.49 1.83
N LYS A 144 -11.31 -14.20 0.76
CA LYS A 144 -11.42 -13.71 -0.63
C LYS A 144 -12.88 -13.52 -1.04
N GLY A 145 -13.16 -12.45 -1.78
CA GLY A 145 -14.48 -12.18 -2.35
C GLY A 145 -15.61 -11.95 -1.34
N ASP A 146 -15.30 -11.62 -0.09
CA ASP A 146 -16.33 -11.27 0.91
C ASP A 146 -16.96 -9.91 0.59
N MET A 147 -18.02 -9.95 -0.21
CA MET A 147 -18.72 -8.74 -0.65
C MET A 147 -19.41 -7.96 0.48
N SER A 148 -19.51 -8.51 1.70
CA SER A 148 -20.13 -7.81 2.83
C SER A 148 -19.36 -6.55 3.23
N VAL A 149 -18.07 -6.47 2.92
CA VAL A 149 -17.21 -5.30 3.19
C VAL A 149 -17.62 -4.06 2.40
N TRP A 150 -18.38 -4.21 1.31
CA TRP A 150 -18.92 -3.10 0.55
C TRP A 150 -20.24 -2.57 1.12
N ASN A 151 -20.88 -3.33 2.01
CA ASN A 151 -22.13 -2.94 2.62
C ASN A 151 -21.86 -2.17 3.92
N TRP A 152 -21.93 -0.84 3.84
CA TRP A 152 -21.86 0.05 4.99
C TRP A 152 -23.26 0.59 5.28
N SER A 153 -23.86 0.18 6.39
CA SER A 153 -25.17 0.64 6.86
C SER A 153 -25.08 1.16 8.29
#